data_AF-A0A5D2Q8S4-F1
#
_entry.id   AF-A0A5D2Q8S4-F1
#
_cell.length_a   1.000
_cell.length_b   1.000
_cell.length_c   1.000
_cell.angle_alpha   90.00
_cell.angle_beta   90.00
_cell.angle_gamma   90.00
#
_symmetry.space_group_name_H-M   'P 1'
#
loop_
_entity.id
_entity.type
_entity.pdbx_description
1 polymer ?
#
loop_
_entity_poly.entity_id
_entity_poly.type
_entity_poly.pdbx_seq_one_letter_code
_entity_poly.pdbx_strand_id
1 'polypeptide(L)'
;MRNVLLLFLKLNPAIRYVQGMNEVFAPLYYVFSTDTDEKNASNAEADSFSCFVLLLSDSVDHFCQQLDNSSVGILSTLSRLSDLLKANDEELWRHLEFTSKVKPQYYGFRWITLLLTQEFNLQSILRIWDSLISSPFGIQEMLLRVCCAMLLCVKSRLLSGDFAANLKLLQHYPEINIEHLLQVAQDLTPDTS
;
A
#
# COMPACT_ATOMS: atom_id res chain seq x y z
N MET A 1 -20.74 -1.17 -7.69
CA MET A 1 -19.93 -0.64 -6.56
C MET A 1 -20.68 -0.53 -5.23
N ARG A 2 -21.79 0.24 -5.11
CA ARG A 2 -22.49 0.41 -3.81
C ARG A 2 -22.97 -0.92 -3.19
N ASN A 3 -23.51 -1.83 -3.99
CA ASN A 3 -24.01 -3.12 -3.52
C ASN A 3 -22.91 -4.02 -2.97
N VAL A 4 -21.75 -4.05 -3.64
CA VAL A 4 -20.57 -4.83 -3.25
C VAL A 4 -20.01 -4.38 -1.91
N LEU A 5 -19.83 -3.07 -1.72
CA LEU A 5 -19.32 -2.53 -0.45
C LEU A 5 -20.33 -2.77 0.68
N LEU A 6 -21.64 -2.64 0.42
CA LEU A 6 -22.66 -2.98 1.41
C LEU A 6 -22.67 -4.47 1.77
N LEU A 7 -22.41 -5.36 0.82
CA LEU A 7 -22.29 -6.80 1.06
C LEU A 7 -21.04 -7.10 1.91
N PHE A 8 -19.90 -6.50 1.58
CA PHE A 8 -18.67 -6.63 2.35
C PHE A 8 -18.90 -6.29 3.83
N LEU A 9 -19.59 -5.18 4.10
CA LEU A 9 -19.89 -4.72 5.45
C LEU A 9 -20.80 -5.66 6.23
N LYS A 10 -21.77 -6.26 5.55
CA LYS A 10 -22.66 -7.25 6.16
C LYS A 10 -21.93 -8.54 6.49
N LEU A 11 -20.98 -8.96 5.66
CA LEU A 11 -20.18 -10.17 5.90
C LEU A 11 -19.06 -9.95 6.92
N ASN A 12 -18.56 -8.72 7.06
CA ASN A 12 -17.46 -8.36 7.94
C ASN A 12 -17.85 -7.22 8.91
N PRO A 13 -18.74 -7.48 9.89
CA PRO A 13 -19.27 -6.45 10.79
C PRO A 13 -18.20 -5.76 11.65
N ALA A 14 -17.05 -6.40 11.85
CA ALA A 14 -15.92 -5.86 12.59
C ALA A 14 -15.14 -4.78 11.81
N ILE A 15 -15.07 -4.89 10.47
CA ILE A 15 -14.18 -4.08 9.62
C ILE A 15 -14.76 -2.69 9.37
N ARG A 16 -16.10 -2.55 9.38
CA ARG A 16 -16.82 -1.34 8.97
C ARG A 16 -16.32 -0.80 7.62
N TYR A 17 -16.93 0.27 7.11
CA TYR A 17 -16.47 0.87 5.85
C TYR A 17 -15.43 1.90 6.21
N VAL A 18 -14.23 1.75 5.65
CA VAL A 18 -13.17 2.75 5.74
C VAL A 18 -13.14 3.52 4.42
N GLN A 19 -13.17 4.85 4.52
CA GLN A 19 -13.09 5.73 3.37
C GLN A 19 -11.81 5.42 2.57
N GLY A 20 -11.95 5.20 1.26
CA GLY A 20 -10.86 4.77 0.36
C GLY A 20 -10.93 3.29 -0.04
N MET A 21 -11.68 2.43 0.68
CA MET A 21 -11.87 1.02 0.28
C MET A 21 -12.50 0.85 -1.12
N ASN A 22 -13.32 1.83 -1.55
CA ASN A 22 -13.88 1.86 -2.90
C ASN A 22 -12.80 2.04 -3.98
N GLU A 23 -11.70 2.71 -3.65
CA GLU A 23 -10.58 2.93 -4.56
C GLU A 23 -9.71 1.68 -4.70
N VAL A 24 -9.65 0.84 -3.66
CA VAL A 24 -9.08 -0.52 -3.74
C VAL A 24 -9.97 -1.45 -4.57
N PHE A 25 -11.29 -1.31 -4.48
CA PHE A 25 -12.18 -2.14 -5.30
C PHE A 25 -12.13 -1.79 -6.80
N ALA A 26 -11.92 -0.51 -7.14
CA ALA A 26 -12.05 -0.03 -8.52
C ALA A 26 -11.09 -0.69 -9.53
N PRO A 27 -9.77 -0.90 -9.24
CA PRO A 27 -8.87 -1.62 -10.13
C PRO A 27 -9.30 -3.06 -10.41
N LEU A 28 -9.79 -3.78 -9.39
CA LEU A 28 -10.30 -5.15 -9.57
C LEU A 28 -11.49 -5.16 -10.52
N TYR A 29 -12.47 -4.30 -10.25
CA TYR A 29 -13.66 -4.21 -11.08
C TYR A 29 -13.34 -3.79 -12.51
N TYR A 30 -12.40 -2.87 -12.69
CA TYR A 30 -11.92 -2.49 -14.02
C TYR A 30 -11.38 -3.71 -14.77
N VAL A 31 -10.43 -4.46 -14.20
CA VAL A 31 -9.82 -5.63 -14.84
C VAL A 31 -10.88 -6.65 -15.24
N PHE A 32 -11.73 -7.07 -14.30
CA PHE A 32 -12.75 -8.09 -14.57
C PHE A 32 -13.83 -7.62 -15.55
N SER A 33 -14.23 -6.34 -15.52
CA SER A 33 -15.23 -5.81 -16.46
C SER A 33 -14.70 -5.62 -17.88
N THR A 34 -13.38 -5.52 -18.05
CA THR A 34 -12.71 -5.41 -19.35
C THR A 34 -12.19 -6.75 -19.90
N ASP A 35 -12.60 -7.88 -19.29
CA ASP A 35 -12.23 -9.21 -19.77
C ASP A 35 -12.73 -9.40 -21.22
N THR A 36 -11.88 -10.01 -22.05
CA THR A 36 -12.20 -10.35 -23.44
C THR A 36 -13.29 -11.42 -23.57
N ASP A 37 -13.49 -12.26 -22.54
CA ASP A 37 -14.58 -13.22 -22.47
C ASP A 37 -15.82 -12.54 -21.85
N GLU A 38 -16.87 -12.37 -22.67
CA GLU A 38 -18.15 -11.79 -22.25
C GLU A 38 -18.78 -12.52 -21.04
N LYS A 39 -18.54 -13.82 -20.89
CA LYS A 39 -19.05 -14.58 -19.74
C LYS A 39 -18.34 -14.16 -18.46
N ASN A 40 -17.02 -13.97 -18.50
CA ASN A 40 -16.26 -13.49 -17.35
C ASN A 40 -16.65 -12.04 -17.01
N ALA A 41 -16.74 -11.18 -18.03
CA ALA A 41 -17.16 -9.79 -17.85
C ALA A 41 -18.57 -9.68 -17.23
N SER A 42 -19.48 -10.60 -17.58
CA SER A 42 -20.83 -10.67 -16.96
C SER A 42 -20.81 -11.00 -15.46
N ASN A 43 -19.77 -11.72 -15.00
CA ASN A 43 -19.56 -12.09 -13.59
C ASN A 43 -18.64 -11.12 -12.84
N ALA A 44 -18.21 -10.03 -13.48
CA ALA A 44 -17.20 -9.13 -12.95
C ALA A 44 -17.50 -8.62 -11.54
N GLU A 45 -18.76 -8.36 -11.20
CA GLU A 45 -19.13 -7.93 -9.84
C GLU A 45 -18.82 -8.99 -8.77
N ALA A 46 -19.13 -10.26 -9.04
CA ALA A 46 -18.91 -11.36 -8.11
C ALA A 46 -17.43 -11.73 -7.98
N ASP A 47 -16.70 -11.75 -9.10
CA ASP A 47 -15.28 -12.07 -9.12
C ASP A 47 -14.45 -10.98 -8.44
N SER A 48 -14.75 -9.72 -8.77
CA SER A 48 -14.12 -8.56 -8.11
C SER A 48 -14.36 -8.56 -6.61
N PHE A 49 -15.57 -8.92 -6.16
CA PHE A 49 -15.86 -9.00 -4.74
C PHE A 49 -15.05 -10.09 -4.04
N SER A 50 -14.99 -11.28 -4.64
CA SER A 50 -14.22 -12.41 -4.12
C SER A 50 -12.74 -12.06 -4.00
N CYS A 51 -12.15 -11.49 -5.06
CA CYS A 51 -10.77 -11.03 -5.04
C CYS A 51 -10.54 -9.90 -4.05
N PHE A 52 -11.48 -8.96 -3.90
CA PHE A 52 -11.39 -7.88 -2.93
C PHE A 52 -11.35 -8.40 -1.49
N VAL A 53 -12.19 -9.38 -1.17
CA VAL A 53 -12.19 -10.03 0.15
C VAL A 53 -10.86 -10.74 0.42
N LEU A 54 -10.31 -11.46 -0.57
CA LEU A 54 -9.02 -12.13 -0.45
C LEU A 54 -7.85 -11.14 -0.32
N LEU A 55 -7.86 -10.07 -1.10
CA LEU A 55 -6.83 -9.04 -1.04
C LEU A 55 -6.81 -8.33 0.31
N LEU A 56 -8.01 -8.10 0.86
CA LEU A 56 -8.14 -7.47 2.17
C LEU A 56 -7.99 -8.45 3.32
N SER A 57 -8.12 -9.78 3.14
CA SER A 57 -8.06 -10.76 4.25
C SER A 57 -6.78 -10.62 5.06
N ASP A 58 -5.66 -10.37 4.38
CA ASP A 58 -4.34 -10.20 5.00
C ASP A 58 -4.13 -8.80 5.59
N SER A 59 -4.98 -7.84 5.24
CA SER A 59 -4.91 -6.44 5.68
C SER A 59 -6.08 -6.04 6.58
N VAL A 60 -7.00 -6.96 6.90
CA VAL A 60 -8.21 -6.71 7.71
C VAL A 60 -7.85 -6.06 9.04
N ASP A 61 -6.77 -6.52 9.65
CA ASP A 61 -6.32 -6.05 10.95
C ASP A 61 -5.90 -4.57 10.91
N HIS A 62 -5.51 -4.03 9.74
CA HIS A 62 -5.20 -2.62 9.58
C HIS A 62 -6.43 -1.70 9.63
N PHE A 63 -7.62 -2.23 9.35
CA PHE A 63 -8.88 -1.45 9.34
C PHE A 63 -9.63 -1.54 10.68
N CYS A 64 -9.23 -2.48 11.53
CA CYS A 64 -9.75 -2.60 12.88
C CYS A 64 -9.11 -1.54 13.79
N GLN A 65 -9.78 -0.40 13.99
CA GLN A 65 -9.32 0.66 14.94
C GLN A 65 -9.01 0.14 16.36
N GLN A 66 -9.58 -1.01 16.74
CA GLN A 66 -9.31 -1.67 18.02
C GLN A 66 -7.90 -2.28 18.10
N LEU A 67 -7.22 -2.47 16.98
CA LEU A 67 -5.90 -3.06 16.86
C LEU A 67 -4.79 -2.02 16.69
N ASP A 68 -5.11 -0.73 16.60
CA ASP A 68 -4.12 0.35 16.41
C ASP A 68 -3.02 0.34 17.50
N ASN A 69 -3.35 -0.09 18.73
CA ASN A 69 -2.40 -0.23 19.84
C ASN A 69 -1.91 -1.69 20.06
N SER A 70 -2.13 -2.59 19.12
CA SER A 70 -1.75 -4.02 19.21
C SER A 70 -0.50 -4.35 18.38
N SER A 71 0.16 -5.47 18.69
CA SER A 71 1.31 -6.00 17.95
C SER A 71 1.00 -6.43 16.51
N VAL A 72 -0.28 -6.44 16.11
CA VAL A 72 -0.78 -6.90 14.80
C VAL A 72 -1.46 -5.76 14.02
N GLY A 73 -1.47 -4.54 14.56
CA GLY A 73 -2.13 -3.39 13.93
C GLY A 73 -1.26 -2.67 12.90
N ILE A 74 -1.86 -1.66 12.26
CA ILE A 74 -1.19 -0.79 11.28
C ILE A 74 0.09 -0.13 11.82
N LEU A 75 0.17 0.19 13.12
CA LEU A 75 1.37 0.73 13.74
C LEU A 75 2.54 -0.26 13.72
N SER A 76 2.28 -1.56 13.88
CA SER A 76 3.29 -2.62 13.75
C SER A 76 3.82 -2.69 12.31
N THR A 77 2.92 -2.65 11.33
CA THR A 77 3.28 -2.60 9.90
C THR A 77 4.07 -1.34 9.53
N LEU A 78 3.75 -0.20 10.12
CA LEU A 78 4.51 1.05 9.95
C LEU A 78 5.89 0.99 10.63
N SER A 79 6.02 0.29 11.75
CA SER A 79 7.32 0.02 12.36
C SER A 79 8.18 -0.83 11.43
N ARG A 80 7.62 -1.92 10.88
CA ARG A 80 8.32 -2.77 9.90
C ARG A 80 8.78 -2.00 8.67
N LEU A 81 8.00 -1.03 8.19
CA LEU A 81 8.45 -0.12 7.12
C LEU A 81 9.67 0.72 7.55
N SER A 82 9.64 1.24 8.79
CA SER A 82 10.76 2.01 9.37
C SER A 82 12.01 1.15 9.50
N ASP A 83 11.88 -0.08 9.99
CA ASP A 83 12.98 -1.01 10.21
C ASP A 83 13.57 -1.49 8.87
N LEU A 84 12.71 -1.76 7.87
CA LEU A 84 13.14 -2.06 6.50
C LEU A 84 13.93 -0.91 5.89
N LEU A 85 13.47 0.34 6.08
CA LEU A 85 14.22 1.52 5.63
C LEU A 85 15.56 1.63 6.36
N LYS A 86 15.59 1.41 7.68
CA LYS A 86 16.82 1.46 8.48
C LYS A 86 17.86 0.44 8.01
N ALA A 87 17.43 -0.78 7.70
CA ALA A 87 18.29 -1.86 7.22
C ALA A 87 18.90 -1.56 5.85
N ASN A 88 18.15 -0.88 4.96
CA ASN A 88 18.57 -0.63 3.58
C ASN A 88 19.22 0.76 3.37
N ASP A 89 18.87 1.76 4.18
CA ASP A 89 19.42 3.12 4.13
C ASP A 89 19.32 3.83 5.49
N GLU A 90 20.30 3.56 6.35
CA GLU A 90 20.33 4.12 7.71
C GLU A 90 20.42 5.66 7.71
N GLU A 91 21.08 6.27 6.72
CA GLU A 91 21.20 7.72 6.59
C GLU A 91 19.82 8.36 6.40
N LEU A 92 19.03 7.88 5.43
CA LEU A 92 17.69 8.38 5.17
C LEU A 92 16.77 8.11 6.37
N TRP A 93 16.84 6.91 6.96
CA TRP A 93 16.08 6.60 8.17
C TRP A 93 16.36 7.59 9.32
N ARG A 94 17.64 7.83 9.65
CA ARG A 94 18.03 8.78 10.70
C ARG A 94 17.55 10.20 10.39
N HIS A 95 17.62 10.62 9.13
CA HIS A 95 17.14 11.93 8.73
C HIS A 95 15.62 12.07 8.90
N LEU A 96 14.84 11.07 8.52
CA LEU A 96 13.39 11.11 8.71
C LEU A 96 13.01 11.07 10.20
N GLU A 97 13.63 10.20 10.99
CA GLU A 97 13.31 10.00 12.40
C GLU A 97 13.76 11.17 13.29
N PHE A 98 15.02 11.60 13.17
CA PHE A 98 15.63 12.53 14.13
C PHE A 98 15.76 13.95 13.61
N THR A 99 16.06 14.13 12.32
CA THR A 99 16.33 15.46 11.74
C THR A 99 15.03 16.16 11.35
N SER A 100 14.31 15.59 10.38
CA SER A 100 13.05 16.15 9.87
C SER A 100 11.85 15.77 10.73
N LYS A 101 11.94 14.71 11.55
CA LYS A 101 10.87 14.22 12.45
C LYS A 101 9.58 13.85 11.72
N VAL A 102 9.71 13.38 10.47
CA VAL A 102 8.59 12.90 9.64
C VAL A 102 8.37 11.42 9.93
N LYS A 103 7.45 11.13 10.84
CA LYS A 103 7.12 9.75 11.23
C LYS A 103 6.39 9.01 10.10
N PRO A 104 6.61 7.68 9.94
CA PRO A 104 5.88 6.85 8.98
C PRO A 104 4.36 6.98 9.02
N GLN A 105 3.79 7.25 10.19
CA GLN A 105 2.34 7.45 10.38
C GLN A 105 1.75 8.58 9.52
N TYR A 106 2.54 9.60 9.16
CA TYR A 106 2.04 10.77 8.42
C TYR A 106 1.90 10.56 6.91
N TYR A 107 2.54 9.52 6.37
CA TYR A 107 2.52 9.20 4.93
C TYR A 107 2.16 7.73 4.66
N GLY A 108 2.76 6.80 5.41
CA GLY A 108 2.67 5.37 5.18
C GLY A 108 1.33 4.75 5.57
N PHE A 109 0.56 5.39 6.47
CA PHE A 109 -0.76 4.87 6.85
C PHE A 109 -1.66 4.73 5.63
N ARG A 110 -1.77 5.79 4.82
CA ARG A 110 -2.59 5.82 3.61
C ARG A 110 -2.05 4.88 2.54
N TRP A 111 -0.73 4.90 2.32
CA TRP A 111 -0.06 4.04 1.35
C TRP A 111 -0.37 2.57 1.58
N ILE A 112 -0.27 2.12 2.84
CA ILE A 112 -0.44 0.72 3.21
C ILE A 112 -1.92 0.33 3.22
N THR A 113 -2.77 1.12 3.90
CA THR A 113 -4.21 0.80 4.04
C THR A 113 -4.95 0.85 2.72
N LEU A 114 -4.53 1.66 1.77
CA LEU A 114 -5.16 1.77 0.45
C LEU A 114 -4.38 1.07 -0.65
N LEU A 115 -3.39 0.23 -0.30
CA LEU A 115 -2.57 -0.53 -1.25
C LEU A 115 -2.05 0.34 -2.40
N LEU A 116 -1.61 1.57 -2.07
CA LEU A 116 -1.08 2.60 -2.97
C LEU A 116 -2.04 3.18 -4.03
N THR A 117 -3.32 2.84 -3.98
CA THR A 117 -4.32 3.27 -5.00
C THR A 117 -4.54 4.78 -5.07
N GLN A 118 -4.20 5.54 -4.02
CA GLN A 118 -4.24 7.01 -4.02
C GLN A 118 -2.95 7.69 -4.45
N GLU A 119 -1.85 6.96 -4.58
CA GLU A 119 -0.54 7.53 -4.95
C GLU A 119 -0.27 7.41 -6.45
N PHE A 120 -0.90 6.42 -7.11
CA PHE A 120 -0.64 6.08 -8.49
C PHE A 120 -1.93 6.03 -9.30
N ASN A 121 -1.83 6.38 -10.59
CA ASN A 121 -2.93 6.22 -11.52
C ASN A 121 -3.24 4.72 -11.77
N LEU A 122 -4.37 4.45 -12.43
CA LEU A 122 -4.85 3.08 -12.66
C LEU A 122 -3.83 2.19 -13.41
N GLN A 123 -3.10 2.71 -14.39
CA GLN A 123 -2.15 1.89 -15.16
C GLN A 123 -0.94 1.50 -14.29
N SER A 124 -0.41 2.47 -13.55
CA SER A 124 0.68 2.25 -12.61
C SER A 124 0.28 1.30 -11.48
N ILE A 125 -0.93 1.43 -10.94
CA ILE A 125 -1.36 0.59 -9.82
C ILE A 125 -1.58 -0.86 -10.24
N LEU A 126 -2.13 -1.11 -11.42
CA LEU A 126 -2.28 -2.47 -11.96
C LEU A 126 -0.91 -3.14 -12.08
N ARG A 127 0.09 -2.42 -12.64
CA ARG A 127 1.44 -2.95 -12.77
C ARG A 127 2.12 -3.21 -11.41
N ILE A 128 1.92 -2.34 -10.42
CA ILE A 128 2.41 -2.56 -9.05
C ILE A 128 1.74 -3.80 -8.47
N TRP A 129 0.42 -3.93 -8.64
CA TRP A 129 -0.36 -5.03 -8.09
C TRP A 129 -0.02 -6.38 -8.71
N ASP A 130 0.38 -6.44 -9.98
CA ASP A 130 0.96 -7.66 -10.57
C ASP A 130 2.12 -8.17 -9.72
N SER A 131 3.02 -7.27 -9.30
CA SER A 131 4.15 -7.62 -8.44
C SER A 131 3.77 -7.91 -7.00
N LEU A 132 2.74 -7.23 -6.45
CA LEU A 132 2.24 -7.52 -5.11
C LEU A 132 1.66 -8.94 -5.03
N ILE A 133 0.80 -9.29 -5.99
CA ILE A 133 0.06 -10.56 -6.02
C ILE A 133 0.98 -11.71 -6.44
N SER A 134 1.95 -11.48 -7.32
CA SER A 134 2.92 -12.51 -7.73
C SER A 134 4.03 -12.75 -6.70
N SER A 135 4.08 -11.99 -5.61
CA SER A 135 5.15 -12.08 -4.62
C SER A 135 5.09 -13.41 -3.87
N PRO A 136 6.18 -14.22 -3.86
CA PRO A 136 6.23 -15.47 -3.10
C PRO A 136 6.27 -15.22 -1.58
N PHE A 137 6.57 -14.00 -1.16
CA PHE A 137 6.65 -13.60 0.26
C PHE A 137 5.32 -13.03 0.78
N GLY A 138 4.28 -12.98 -0.06
CA GLY A 138 2.98 -12.40 0.27
C GLY A 138 2.86 -10.92 -0.10
N ILE A 139 1.61 -10.46 -0.13
CA ILE A 139 1.22 -9.12 -0.59
C ILE A 139 1.75 -8.04 0.33
N GLN A 140 1.61 -8.22 1.65
CA GLN A 140 2.03 -7.23 2.64
C GLN A 140 3.55 -7.00 2.62
N GLU A 141 4.34 -8.07 2.49
CA GLU A 141 5.81 -7.96 2.43
C GLU A 141 6.25 -7.19 1.18
N MET A 142 5.68 -7.51 0.02
CA MET A 142 5.99 -6.79 -1.22
C MET A 142 5.51 -5.34 -1.16
N LEU A 143 4.35 -5.08 -0.56
CA LEU A 143 3.85 -3.72 -0.37
C LEU A 143 4.81 -2.88 0.46
N LEU A 144 5.34 -3.42 1.57
CA LEU A 144 6.34 -2.74 2.38
C LEU A 144 7.62 -2.46 1.60
N ARG A 145 8.06 -3.40 0.77
CA ARG A 145 9.21 -3.22 -0.13
C ARG A 145 8.98 -2.10 -1.14
N VAL A 146 7.81 -2.03 -1.76
CA VAL A 146 7.45 -0.94 -2.67
C VAL A 146 7.41 0.40 -1.93
N CYS A 147 6.79 0.46 -0.74
CA CYS A 147 6.77 1.67 0.10
C CYS A 147 8.18 2.12 0.50
N CYS A 148 9.08 1.20 0.84
CA CYS A 148 10.47 1.51 1.15
C CYS A 148 11.22 2.00 -0.10
N ALA A 149 11.04 1.33 -1.24
CA ALA A 149 11.61 1.76 -2.52
C ALA A 149 11.13 3.16 -2.92
N MET A 150 9.87 3.50 -2.65
CA MET A 150 9.34 4.85 -2.85
C MET A 150 10.15 5.89 -2.05
N LEU A 151 10.52 5.61 -0.80
CA LEU A 151 11.35 6.52 0.00
C LEU A 151 12.75 6.67 -0.58
N LEU A 152 13.39 5.56 -0.97
CA LEU A 152 14.73 5.55 -1.54
C LEU A 152 14.81 6.31 -2.86
N CYS A 153 13.81 6.16 -3.74
CA CYS A 153 13.79 6.83 -5.03
C CYS A 153 13.72 8.36 -4.92
N VAL A 154 13.26 8.89 -3.79
CA VAL A 154 13.23 10.34 -3.52
C VAL A 154 14.21 10.76 -2.41
N LYS A 155 15.15 9.89 -2.04
CA LYS A 155 16.15 10.11 -0.96
C LYS A 155 16.81 11.47 -1.04
N SER A 156 17.33 11.85 -2.21
CA SER A 156 18.07 13.11 -2.38
C SER A 156 17.23 14.33 -2.02
N ARG A 157 15.94 14.32 -2.37
CA ARG A 157 14.99 15.38 -2.03
C ARG A 157 14.66 15.37 -0.55
N LEU A 158 14.45 14.19 0.03
CA LEU A 158 14.15 14.02 1.46
C LEU A 158 15.28 14.53 2.34
N LEU A 159 16.54 14.17 2.03
CA LEU A 159 17.71 14.63 2.79
C LEU A 159 17.92 16.14 2.74
N SER A 160 17.47 16.79 1.66
CA SER A 160 17.57 18.24 1.48
C SER A 160 16.39 19.03 2.08
N GLY A 161 15.29 18.35 2.39
CA GLY A 161 14.04 18.98 2.82
C GLY A 161 13.90 19.08 4.34
N ASP A 162 13.05 20.01 4.77
CA ASP A 162 12.60 20.11 6.16
C ASP A 162 11.31 19.28 6.39
N PHE A 163 10.77 19.33 7.60
CA PHE A 163 9.53 18.62 7.95
C PHE A 163 8.39 18.88 6.95
N ALA A 164 8.14 20.15 6.62
CA ALA A 164 7.00 20.53 5.79
C ALA A 164 7.20 20.12 4.33
N ALA A 165 8.41 20.32 3.79
CA ALA A 165 8.76 19.91 2.44
C ALA A 165 8.70 18.38 2.27
N ASN A 166 9.26 17.64 3.22
CA ASN A 166 9.28 16.17 3.19
C ASN A 166 7.87 15.60 3.35
N LEU A 167 7.07 16.12 4.28
CA LEU A 167 5.69 15.69 4.45
C LEU A 167 4.87 15.94 3.19
N LYS A 168 4.99 17.13 2.59
CA LYS A 168 4.29 17.47 1.34
C LYS A 168 4.70 16.54 0.21
N LEU A 169 6.00 16.26 0.08
CA LEU A 169 6.55 15.36 -0.92
C LEU A 169 5.98 13.94 -0.79
N LEU A 170 5.88 13.42 0.43
CA LEU A 170 5.40 12.06 0.67
C LEU A 170 3.87 11.94 0.58
N GLN A 171 3.13 13.02 0.85
CA GLN A 171 1.67 13.04 0.65
C GLN A 171 1.24 13.29 -0.81
N HIS A 172 2.16 13.82 -1.63
CA HIS A 172 1.96 14.08 -3.05
C HIS A 172 3.17 13.53 -3.82
N TYR A 173 3.24 12.20 -3.87
CA TYR A 173 4.38 11.50 -4.42
C TYR A 173 4.59 11.89 -5.89
N PRO A 174 5.84 12.18 -6.31
CA PRO A 174 6.11 12.62 -7.68
C PRO A 174 5.93 11.47 -8.68
N GLU A 175 5.77 11.82 -9.96
CA GLU A 175 5.80 10.82 -11.02
C GLU A 175 7.15 10.08 -11.01
N ILE A 176 7.07 8.76 -11.18
CA ILE A 176 8.22 7.85 -11.15
C ILE A 176 8.04 6.76 -12.20
N ASN A 177 9.16 6.26 -12.72
CA ASN A 177 9.16 5.06 -13.54
C ASN A 177 8.86 3.83 -12.68
N ILE A 178 7.73 3.18 -12.95
CA ILE A 178 7.23 2.05 -12.15
C ILE A 178 8.17 0.83 -12.24
N GLU A 179 8.78 0.55 -13.39
CA GLU A 179 9.72 -0.56 -13.50
C GLU A 179 10.97 -0.32 -12.65
N HIS A 180 11.48 0.91 -12.64
CA HIS A 180 12.60 1.27 -11.76
C HIS A 180 12.21 1.14 -10.28
N LEU A 181 11.02 1.63 -9.91
CA LEU A 181 10.52 1.51 -8.54
C LEU A 181 10.44 0.04 -8.10
N LEU A 182 9.89 -0.82 -8.95
CA LEU A 182 9.73 -2.24 -8.66
C LEU A 182 11.07 -2.98 -8.62
N GLN A 183 12.03 -2.60 -9.47
CA GLN A 183 13.39 -3.12 -9.39
C GLN A 183 14.04 -2.77 -8.05
N VAL A 184 13.97 -1.50 -7.63
CA VAL A 184 14.49 -1.07 -6.32
C VAL A 184 13.83 -1.85 -5.18
N ALA A 185 12.52 -2.11 -5.26
CA ALA A 185 11.79 -2.89 -4.25
C ALA A 185 12.24 -4.36 -4.17
N GLN A 186 12.57 -4.96 -5.31
CA GLN A 186 13.08 -6.34 -5.39
C GLN A 186 14.50 -6.47 -4.83
N ASP A 187 15.34 -5.45 -5.03
CA ASP A 187 16.73 -5.43 -4.59
C ASP A 187 16.89 -5.18 -3.08
N LEU A 188 15.82 -4.83 -2.37
CA LEU A 188 15.87 -4.62 -0.92
C LEU A 188 16.23 -5.90 -0.17
N THR A 189 17.16 -5.80 0.77
CA THR A 189 17.43 -6.90 1.70
C THR A 189 16.30 -7.01 2.72
N PRO A 190 15.81 -8.23 3.02
CA PRO A 190 14.86 -8.42 4.11
C PRO A 190 15.49 -7.98 5.44
N ASP A 191 14.65 -7.51 6.35
CA ASP A 191 15.07 -7.13 7.69
C ASP A 191 15.61 -8.37 8.43
N THR A 192 16.93 -8.47 8.55
CA THR A 192 17.60 -9.50 9.35
C THR A 192 17.68 -9.00 10.78
N SER A 193 16.55 -9.04 11.49
CA SER A 193 16.45 -8.76 12.93
C SER A 193 15.96 -9.99 13.68
#